data_AF-A0A1Q9Q5Y5-F1
#
_entry.id   AF-A0A1Q9Q5Y5-F1
#
_cell.length_a   1.000
_cell.length_b   1.000
_cell.length_c   1.000
_cell.angle_alpha   90.00
_cell.angle_beta   90.00
_cell.angle_gamma   90.00
#
_symmetry.space_group_name_H-M   'P 1'
#
loop_
_entity.id
_entity.type
_entity.pdbx_description
1 polymer ?
#
loop_
_entity_poly.entity_id
_entity_poly.type
_entity_poly.pdbx_seq_one_letter_code
_entity_poly.pdbx_strand_id
1 'polypeptide(L)'
;MSILPMKNDLGFFEIRLESIGGLGANLAGKMLAEAGVLGLGLNGSNFSSYGSEKKGSPVKSFIRFCDPEVEIRDHSPIEQPHIIAVFHEALYKMVNVVSGLHADGIVLVNTVREFDDVKKDLLLEYGTLAIVDALTIAVEEKTKVNTAMLGAMFRICDFLDPDAMRNIIRKTFEKKYPHLVEPNIRTFDRGYNEVQFKTYEVPGDAAGKGFIRPLPLLGYKTQEIGGVITTQANSILKDLSGSRQGFLPQFNKEKCINCAACDNACPDYCFVWEAGEDKKGRKQMFLNGIDYQYCKGCLKCVEACPTEALGELREMIGYADANRVKQNFPYLEGGSF
;
A
#
# COMPACT_ATOMS: atom_id res chain seq x y z
N MET A 1 -18.55 25.47 19.48
CA MET A 1 -19.02 24.74 18.28
C MET A 1 -17.87 23.88 17.81
N SER A 2 -18.15 22.64 17.41
CA SER A 2 -17.10 21.74 16.94
C SER A 2 -16.50 22.24 15.62
N ILE A 3 -15.19 22.08 15.46
CA ILE A 3 -14.48 22.34 14.20
C ILE A 3 -14.51 21.12 13.27
N LEU A 4 -14.99 19.97 13.75
CA LEU A 4 -15.08 18.74 12.97
C LEU A 4 -16.30 18.83 12.03
N PRO A 5 -16.14 18.50 10.73
CA PRO A 5 -17.20 18.68 9.74
C PRO A 5 -18.37 17.71 9.92
N MET A 6 -18.10 16.54 10.50
CA MET A 6 -19.08 15.48 10.76
C MET A 6 -18.58 14.57 11.89
N LYS A 7 -19.50 13.80 12.47
CA LYS A 7 -19.21 12.85 13.54
C LYS A 7 -20.18 11.68 13.47
N ASN A 8 -19.74 10.51 13.91
CA ASN A 8 -20.61 9.37 14.16
C ASN A 8 -21.39 9.54 15.49
N ASP A 9 -22.25 8.56 15.82
CA ASP A 9 -23.08 8.56 17.03
C ASP A 9 -22.28 8.62 18.35
N LEU A 10 -21.00 8.23 18.31
CA LEU A 10 -20.08 8.31 19.45
C LEU A 10 -19.36 9.67 19.55
N GLY A 11 -19.62 10.58 18.61
CA GLY A 11 -19.00 11.90 18.56
C GLY A 11 -17.62 11.92 17.90
N PHE A 12 -17.26 10.88 17.14
CA PHE A 12 -15.94 10.74 16.53
C PHE A 12 -15.96 11.08 15.04
N PHE A 13 -14.94 11.79 14.58
CA PHE A 13 -14.52 11.86 13.19
C PHE A 13 -13.41 10.83 12.95
N GLU A 14 -13.59 9.96 11.97
CA GLU A 14 -12.83 8.72 11.85
C GLU A 14 -12.19 8.60 10.46
N ILE A 15 -10.88 8.37 10.44
CA ILE A 15 -10.06 8.25 9.23
C ILE A 15 -9.35 6.89 9.24
N ARG A 16 -9.37 6.19 8.10
CA ARG A 16 -8.65 4.92 7.90
C ARG A 16 -7.65 5.04 6.76
N LEU A 17 -6.36 4.89 7.07
CA LEU A 17 -5.31 4.76 6.06
C LEU A 17 -5.13 3.29 5.70
N GLU A 18 -5.28 2.96 4.43
CA GLU A 18 -5.05 1.63 3.85
C GLU A 18 -3.74 1.69 3.06
N SER A 19 -2.75 0.90 3.47
CA SER A 19 -1.40 0.99 2.92
C SER A 19 -0.70 -0.35 2.87
N ILE A 20 0.53 -0.35 2.38
CA ILE A 20 1.43 -1.51 2.36
C ILE A 20 2.64 -1.21 3.24
N GLY A 21 3.13 -2.22 3.95
CA GLY A 21 4.35 -2.13 4.75
C GLY A 21 5.51 -1.51 3.96
N GLY A 22 6.02 -0.37 4.46
CA GLY A 22 7.10 0.39 3.83
C GLY A 22 6.67 1.68 3.11
N LEU A 23 5.37 1.98 2.99
CA LEU A 23 4.87 3.22 2.39
C LEU A 23 4.61 4.36 3.39
N GLY A 24 4.82 4.13 4.69
CA GLY A 24 4.83 5.19 5.70
C GLY A 24 3.47 5.57 6.30
N ALA A 25 2.42 4.77 6.11
CA ALA A 25 1.08 5.02 6.66
C ALA A 25 1.06 5.20 8.19
N ASN A 26 1.80 4.39 8.95
CA ASN A 26 1.86 4.52 10.41
C ASN A 26 2.42 5.87 10.86
N LEU A 27 3.45 6.37 10.17
CA LEU A 27 4.02 7.68 10.44
C LEU A 27 3.03 8.80 10.04
N ALA A 28 2.39 8.66 8.88
CA ALA A 28 1.37 9.60 8.43
C ALA A 28 0.19 9.70 9.42
N GLY A 29 -0.34 8.56 9.91
CA GLY A 29 -1.41 8.54 10.90
C GLY A 29 -1.02 9.20 12.22
N LYS A 30 0.22 8.93 12.70
CA LYS A 30 0.75 9.62 13.88
C LYS A 30 0.86 11.13 13.68
N MET A 31 1.40 11.59 12.54
CA MET A 31 1.56 13.01 12.23
C MET A 31 0.20 13.71 12.09
N LEU A 32 -0.77 13.06 11.45
CA LEU A 32 -2.14 13.56 11.32
C LEU A 32 -2.80 13.72 12.70
N ALA A 33 -2.71 12.69 13.55
CA ALA A 33 -3.24 12.73 14.90
C ALA A 33 -2.56 13.80 15.76
N GLU A 34 -1.24 13.93 15.68
CA GLU A 34 -0.46 14.95 16.38
C GLU A 34 -0.86 16.37 15.96
N ALA A 35 -1.09 16.59 14.65
CA ALA A 35 -1.55 17.88 14.14
C ALA A 35 -2.93 18.26 14.68
N GLY A 36 -3.89 17.33 14.71
CA GLY A 36 -5.23 17.60 15.27
C GLY A 36 -5.21 17.80 16.79
N VAL A 37 -4.49 16.94 17.52
CA VAL A 37 -4.47 16.98 18.99
C VAL A 37 -3.65 18.15 19.52
N LEU A 38 -2.40 18.30 19.07
CA LEU A 38 -1.51 19.35 19.58
C LEU A 38 -1.74 20.69 18.89
N GLY A 39 -2.13 20.69 17.61
CA GLY A 39 -2.31 21.91 16.82
C GLY A 39 -3.67 22.59 17.06
N LEU A 40 -4.73 21.80 17.23
CA LEU A 40 -6.11 22.32 17.34
C LEU A 40 -6.77 22.05 18.69
N GLY A 41 -6.10 21.35 19.59
CA GLY A 41 -6.63 21.01 20.92
C GLY A 41 -7.73 19.95 20.90
N LEU A 42 -7.94 19.25 19.78
CA LEU A 42 -8.89 18.15 19.70
C LEU A 42 -8.46 16.99 20.61
N ASN A 43 -9.43 16.22 21.10
CA ASN A 43 -9.09 14.92 21.67
C ASN A 43 -9.00 13.89 20.52
N GLY A 44 -8.07 12.95 20.61
CA GLY A 44 -7.79 12.06 19.49
C GLY A 44 -7.06 10.78 19.87
N SER A 45 -7.17 9.79 19.01
CA SER A 45 -6.43 8.53 19.15
C SER A 45 -5.90 8.08 17.80
N ASN A 46 -4.73 7.45 17.82
CA ASN A 46 -4.14 6.83 16.65
C ASN A 46 -3.46 5.52 17.00
N PHE A 47 -3.76 4.48 16.22
CA PHE A 47 -3.03 3.22 16.27
C PHE A 47 -3.03 2.57 14.89
N SER A 48 -2.11 1.63 14.70
CA SER A 48 -2.00 0.90 13.43
C SER A 48 -2.11 -0.59 13.66
N SER A 49 -2.67 -1.29 12.69
CA SER A 49 -2.73 -2.74 12.60
C SER A 49 -1.89 -3.20 11.42
N TYR A 50 -0.97 -4.13 11.68
CA TYR A 50 -0.08 -4.70 10.67
C TYR A 50 0.22 -6.16 11.00
N GLY A 51 0.47 -6.95 9.94
CA GLY A 51 0.88 -8.35 10.06
C GLY A 51 2.33 -8.52 10.50
N SER A 52 2.74 -9.78 10.69
CA SER A 52 4.12 -10.12 11.05
C SER A 52 5.11 -9.94 9.89
N GLU A 53 4.64 -9.79 8.65
CA GLU A 53 5.49 -9.58 7.50
C GLU A 53 6.23 -8.24 7.58
N LYS A 54 7.55 -8.26 7.32
CA LYS A 54 8.40 -7.06 7.38
C LYS A 54 8.15 -6.06 6.24
N LYS A 55 7.64 -6.52 5.11
CA LYS A 55 7.35 -5.71 3.91
C LYS A 55 6.24 -6.39 3.11
N GLY A 56 5.37 -5.60 2.47
CA GLY A 56 4.36 -6.14 1.55
C GLY A 56 3.02 -6.52 2.15
N SER A 57 2.92 -6.60 3.48
CA SER A 57 1.63 -6.81 4.15
C SER A 57 0.77 -5.55 4.09
N PRO A 58 -0.56 -5.70 3.93
CA PRO A 58 -1.50 -4.62 4.19
C PRO A 58 -1.30 -4.06 5.61
N VAL A 59 -1.23 -2.74 5.69
CA VAL A 59 -1.12 -1.98 6.94
C VAL A 59 -2.32 -1.05 7.00
N LYS A 60 -3.03 -1.09 8.12
CA LYS A 60 -4.11 -0.16 8.42
C LYS A 60 -3.67 0.80 9.50
N SER A 61 -3.96 2.08 9.34
CA SER A 61 -3.80 3.08 10.39
C SER A 61 -5.14 3.73 10.66
N PHE A 62 -5.50 3.86 11.92
CA PHE A 62 -6.80 4.32 12.38
C PHE A 62 -6.58 5.61 13.16
N ILE A 63 -7.27 6.68 12.76
CA ILE A 63 -7.21 7.98 13.39
C ILE A 63 -8.62 8.39 13.78
N ARG A 64 -8.79 8.78 15.04
CA ARG A 64 -10.04 9.35 15.57
C ARG A 64 -9.77 10.75 16.08
N PHE A 65 -10.68 11.66 15.76
CA PHE A 65 -10.76 12.98 16.36
C PHE A 65 -12.13 13.17 17.01
N CYS A 66 -12.17 13.91 18.10
CA CYS A 66 -13.39 14.33 18.77
C CYS A 66 -13.15 15.67 19.47
N ASP A 67 -14.23 16.30 19.91
CA ASP A 67 -14.13 17.55 20.67
C ASP A 67 -13.36 17.32 21.98
N PRO A 68 -12.70 18.36 22.53
CA PRO A 68 -11.86 18.24 23.73
C PRO A 68 -12.56 17.57 24.93
N GLU A 69 -13.87 17.80 25.07
CA GLU A 69 -14.69 17.29 26.19
C GLU A 69 -15.17 15.84 26.00
N VAL A 70 -14.96 15.25 24.82
CA VAL A 70 -15.41 13.88 24.52
C VAL A 70 -14.31 12.90 24.90
N GLU A 71 -14.63 11.91 25.73
CA GLU A 71 -13.71 10.83 26.08
C GLU A 71 -13.72 9.71 25.04
N ILE A 72 -12.53 9.32 24.56
CA ILE A 72 -12.37 8.18 23.67
C ILE A 72 -12.34 6.89 24.50
N ARG A 73 -13.44 6.14 24.48
CA ARG A 73 -13.56 4.83 25.13
C ARG A 73 -13.55 3.64 24.15
N ASP A 74 -13.57 3.91 22.85
CA ASP A 74 -13.42 2.90 21.81
C ASP A 74 -11.98 2.87 21.27
N HIS A 75 -11.30 1.74 21.49
CA HIS A 75 -9.95 1.46 21.00
C HIS A 75 -9.93 0.35 19.94
N SER A 76 -11.11 0.00 19.41
CA SER A 76 -11.27 -1.01 18.36
C SER A 76 -10.94 -0.44 16.97
N PRO A 77 -10.65 -1.28 15.95
CA PRO A 77 -10.49 -0.84 14.56
C PRO A 77 -11.67 -0.01 14.06
N ILE A 78 -11.39 1.01 13.24
CA ILE A 78 -12.45 1.82 12.61
C ILE A 78 -13.13 0.99 11.51
N GLU A 79 -14.38 0.64 11.77
CA GLU A 79 -15.24 -0.11 10.86
C GLU A 79 -15.92 0.80 9.84
N GLN A 80 -16.39 1.98 10.26
CA GLN A 80 -17.13 2.93 9.43
C GLN A 80 -16.42 4.30 9.35
N PRO A 81 -15.37 4.42 8.51
CA PRO A 81 -14.61 5.66 8.39
C PRO A 81 -15.34 6.72 7.54
N HIS A 82 -15.14 7.99 7.89
CA HIS A 82 -15.58 9.14 7.09
C HIS A 82 -14.60 9.39 5.92
N ILE A 83 -13.30 9.13 6.14
CA ILE A 83 -12.26 9.23 5.12
C ILE A 83 -11.45 7.95 5.06
N ILE A 84 -11.23 7.44 3.85
CA ILE A 84 -10.29 6.36 3.57
C ILE A 84 -9.17 6.87 2.67
N ALA A 85 -7.90 6.68 3.05
CA ALA A 85 -6.77 6.99 2.18
C ALA A 85 -6.02 5.73 1.77
N VAL A 86 -6.03 5.41 0.48
CA VAL A 86 -5.40 4.23 -0.10
C VAL A 86 -4.06 4.62 -0.72
N PHE A 87 -2.97 4.14 -0.13
CA PHE A 87 -1.60 4.50 -0.52
C PHE A 87 -1.10 3.71 -1.73
N HIS A 88 -1.78 2.63 -2.13
CA HIS A 88 -1.34 1.76 -3.22
C HIS A 88 -2.48 0.93 -3.82
N GLU A 89 -2.62 0.92 -5.14
CA GLU A 89 -3.70 0.22 -5.85
C GLU A 89 -3.65 -1.30 -5.74
N ALA A 90 -2.47 -1.89 -5.57
CA ALA A 90 -2.35 -3.36 -5.36
C ALA A 90 -3.19 -3.88 -4.18
N LEU A 91 -3.56 -3.02 -3.23
CA LEU A 91 -4.45 -3.37 -2.13
C LEU A 91 -5.85 -3.79 -2.58
N TYR A 92 -6.32 -3.30 -3.74
CA TYR A 92 -7.65 -3.62 -4.27
C TYR A 92 -7.84 -5.13 -4.47
N LYS A 93 -6.77 -5.84 -4.85
CA LYS A 93 -6.77 -7.29 -5.05
C LYS A 93 -6.61 -8.07 -3.75
N MET A 94 -6.13 -7.43 -2.68
CA MET A 94 -5.80 -8.09 -1.41
C MET A 94 -6.93 -7.98 -0.40
N VAL A 95 -7.56 -6.81 -0.30
CA VAL A 95 -8.57 -6.48 0.72
C VAL A 95 -9.62 -5.52 0.16
N ASN A 96 -10.84 -5.59 0.69
CA ASN A 96 -11.85 -4.56 0.41
C ASN A 96 -11.51 -3.26 1.15
N VAL A 97 -10.72 -2.40 0.51
CA VAL A 97 -10.19 -1.15 1.10
C VAL A 97 -11.28 -0.14 1.45
N VAL A 98 -12.39 -0.12 0.72
CA VAL A 98 -13.52 0.81 0.93
C VAL A 98 -14.65 0.24 1.79
N SER A 99 -14.43 -0.90 2.46
CA SER A 99 -15.41 -1.52 3.37
C SER A 99 -15.82 -0.57 4.49
N GLY A 100 -17.12 -0.38 4.71
CA GLY A 100 -17.64 0.50 5.76
C GLY A 100 -17.66 1.99 5.43
N LEU A 101 -17.24 2.40 4.23
CA LEU A 101 -17.29 3.81 3.85
C LEU A 101 -18.74 4.32 3.83
N HIS A 102 -18.97 5.47 4.47
CA HIS A 102 -20.25 6.19 4.41
C HIS A 102 -20.58 6.66 2.99
N ALA A 103 -21.87 6.92 2.72
CA ALA A 103 -22.32 7.31 1.39
C ALA A 103 -21.76 8.67 0.93
N ASP A 104 -21.57 9.57 1.87
CA ASP A 104 -20.94 10.89 1.72
C ASP A 104 -19.42 10.87 2.02
N GLY A 105 -18.85 9.68 2.25
CA GLY A 105 -17.44 9.51 2.59
C GLY A 105 -16.48 9.88 1.46
N ILE A 106 -15.23 10.15 1.83
CA ILE A 106 -14.17 10.54 0.91
C ILE A 106 -13.15 9.41 0.80
N VAL A 107 -12.80 9.01 -0.43
CA VAL A 107 -11.70 8.08 -0.70
C VAL A 107 -10.57 8.83 -1.39
N LEU A 108 -9.41 8.91 -0.76
CA LEU A 108 -8.17 9.38 -1.40
C LEU A 108 -7.38 8.19 -1.94
N VAL A 109 -6.92 8.27 -3.18
CA VAL A 109 -6.14 7.21 -3.82
C VAL A 109 -4.82 7.75 -4.39
N ASN A 110 -3.71 7.08 -4.07
CA ASN A 110 -2.46 7.26 -4.79
C ASN A 110 -2.52 6.55 -6.16
N THR A 111 -2.66 7.29 -7.25
CA THR A 111 -2.78 6.74 -8.61
C THR A 111 -2.49 7.78 -9.69
N VAL A 112 -2.15 7.28 -10.88
CA VAL A 112 -2.05 8.03 -12.14
C VAL A 112 -3.23 7.76 -13.08
N ARG A 113 -4.18 6.92 -12.67
CA ARG A 113 -5.33 6.51 -13.49
C ARG A 113 -6.47 7.51 -13.36
N GLU A 114 -7.34 7.48 -14.34
CA GLU A 114 -8.54 8.30 -14.37
C GLU A 114 -9.57 7.87 -13.32
N PHE A 115 -10.40 8.81 -12.88
CA PHE A 115 -11.40 8.58 -11.83
C PHE A 115 -12.34 7.40 -12.10
N ASP A 116 -12.75 7.20 -13.36
CA ASP A 116 -13.73 6.16 -13.72
C ASP A 116 -13.16 4.76 -13.60
N ASP A 117 -11.87 4.60 -13.89
CA ASP A 117 -11.13 3.34 -13.73
C ASP A 117 -10.99 2.96 -12.25
N VAL A 118 -10.61 3.94 -11.43
CA VAL A 118 -10.45 3.77 -9.98
C VAL A 118 -11.81 3.49 -9.32
N LYS A 119 -12.85 4.21 -9.73
CA LYS A 119 -14.24 4.00 -9.27
C LYS A 119 -14.66 2.55 -9.50
N LYS A 120 -14.41 2.04 -10.72
CA LYS A 120 -14.78 0.68 -11.11
C LYS A 120 -14.06 -0.37 -10.25
N ASP A 121 -12.75 -0.24 -10.04
CA ASP A 121 -11.98 -1.21 -9.25
C ASP A 121 -12.37 -1.20 -7.77
N LEU A 122 -12.71 -0.04 -7.23
CA LEU A 122 -13.20 0.11 -5.86
C LEU A 122 -14.66 -0.28 -5.69
N LEU A 123 -15.38 -0.54 -6.78
CA LEU A 123 -16.84 -0.72 -6.82
C LEU A 123 -17.55 0.43 -6.08
N LEU A 124 -17.07 1.66 -6.27
CA LEU A 124 -17.60 2.84 -5.58
C LEU A 124 -18.81 3.36 -6.37
N GLU A 125 -19.97 3.49 -5.73
CA GLU A 125 -21.19 3.95 -6.40
C GLU A 125 -21.39 5.47 -6.27
N TYR A 126 -21.25 5.96 -5.04
CA TYR A 126 -21.47 7.35 -4.60
C TYR A 126 -20.32 7.83 -3.68
N GLY A 127 -20.33 9.11 -3.32
CA GLY A 127 -19.32 9.74 -2.45
C GLY A 127 -18.27 10.54 -3.23
N THR A 128 -17.20 10.97 -2.55
CA THR A 128 -16.14 11.76 -3.19
C THR A 128 -14.88 10.93 -3.39
N LEU A 129 -14.41 10.83 -4.62
CA LEU A 129 -13.12 10.24 -4.96
C LEU A 129 -12.10 11.37 -5.14
N ALA A 130 -10.98 11.25 -4.46
CA ALA A 130 -9.82 12.10 -4.61
C ALA A 130 -8.63 11.26 -5.11
N ILE A 131 -7.86 11.77 -6.07
CA ILE A 131 -6.69 11.09 -6.62
C ILE A 131 -5.46 12.00 -6.58
N VAL A 132 -4.29 11.40 -6.37
CA VAL A 132 -3.00 12.10 -6.40
C VAL A 132 -1.89 11.15 -6.89
N ASP A 133 -0.99 11.64 -7.73
CA ASP A 133 0.20 10.88 -8.14
C ASP A 133 1.33 11.00 -7.10
N ALA A 134 1.07 10.48 -5.90
CA ALA A 134 2.01 10.56 -4.79
C ALA A 134 3.31 9.77 -5.05
N LEU A 135 3.27 8.74 -5.92
CA LEU A 135 4.46 7.98 -6.29
C LEU A 135 5.41 8.79 -7.18
N THR A 136 4.93 9.41 -8.25
CA THR A 136 5.79 10.25 -9.11
C THR A 136 6.33 11.44 -8.33
N ILE A 137 5.48 12.13 -7.55
CA ILE A 137 5.91 13.25 -6.69
C ILE A 137 7.07 12.80 -5.77
N ALA A 138 6.92 11.65 -5.09
CA ALA A 138 7.95 11.15 -4.18
C ALA A 138 9.25 10.76 -4.90
N VAL A 139 9.16 10.21 -6.11
CA VAL A 139 10.34 9.85 -6.91
C VAL A 139 11.10 11.09 -7.36
N GLU A 140 10.40 12.09 -7.89
CA GLU A 140 10.99 13.35 -8.37
C GLU A 140 11.64 14.15 -7.23
N GLU A 141 10.97 14.26 -6.09
CA GLU A 141 11.48 14.97 -4.92
C GLU A 141 12.46 14.15 -4.07
N LYS A 142 12.67 12.87 -4.41
CA LYS A 142 13.51 11.91 -3.66
C LYS A 142 13.07 11.74 -2.20
N THR A 143 11.76 11.69 -1.99
CA THR A 143 11.11 11.52 -0.68
C THR A 143 10.31 10.21 -0.64
N LYS A 144 9.29 10.13 0.24
CA LYS A 144 8.43 8.96 0.41
C LYS A 144 6.98 9.36 0.16
N VAL A 145 6.21 8.40 -0.36
CA VAL A 145 4.80 8.55 -0.77
C VAL A 145 3.92 9.13 0.35
N ASN A 146 4.22 8.79 1.61
CA ASN A 146 3.44 9.26 2.76
C ASN A 146 3.37 10.78 2.88
N THR A 147 4.41 11.52 2.49
CA THR A 147 4.41 12.97 2.63
C THR A 147 3.47 13.63 1.62
N ALA A 148 3.41 13.12 0.39
CA ALA A 148 2.46 13.60 -0.63
C ALA A 148 1.02 13.21 -0.26
N MET A 149 0.80 11.99 0.20
CA MET A 149 -0.50 11.56 0.71
C MET A 149 -0.97 12.40 1.90
N LEU A 150 -0.05 12.80 2.79
CA LEU A 150 -0.37 13.69 3.91
C LEU A 150 -0.78 15.08 3.41
N GLY A 151 -0.10 15.62 2.40
CA GLY A 151 -0.50 16.87 1.75
C GLY A 151 -1.94 16.81 1.23
N ALA A 152 -2.27 15.76 0.48
CA ALA A 152 -3.63 15.54 -0.04
C ALA A 152 -4.66 15.36 1.09
N MET A 153 -4.31 14.69 2.19
CA MET A 153 -5.16 14.57 3.37
C MET A 153 -5.44 15.92 4.04
N PHE A 154 -4.46 16.82 4.11
CA PHE A 154 -4.67 18.19 4.63
C PHE A 154 -5.51 19.05 3.70
N ARG A 155 -5.56 18.73 2.40
CA ARG A 155 -6.50 19.36 1.47
C ARG A 155 -7.93 18.87 1.66
N ILE A 156 -8.11 17.60 2.04
CA ILE A 156 -9.42 16.99 2.33
C ILE A 156 -9.95 17.43 3.70
N CYS A 157 -9.10 17.39 4.73
CA CYS A 157 -9.43 17.81 6.09
C CYS A 157 -9.16 19.31 6.26
N ASP A 158 -10.06 20.14 5.75
CA ASP A 158 -9.94 21.61 5.76
C ASP A 158 -9.82 22.24 7.17
N PHE A 159 -10.30 21.53 8.21
CA PHE A 159 -10.14 21.93 9.59
C PHE A 159 -8.70 21.81 10.12
N LEU A 160 -7.80 21.11 9.41
CA LEU A 160 -6.38 20.98 9.78
C LEU A 160 -5.54 22.11 9.20
N ASP A 161 -4.63 22.65 10.01
CA ASP A 161 -3.71 23.71 9.58
C ASP A 161 -2.49 23.16 8.81
N PRO A 162 -2.36 23.43 7.49
CA PRO A 162 -1.21 22.96 6.72
C PRO A 162 0.10 23.60 7.16
N ASP A 163 0.11 24.82 7.71
CA ASP A 163 1.34 25.48 8.18
C ASP A 163 1.87 24.82 9.46
N ALA A 164 0.96 24.43 10.37
CA ALA A 164 1.32 23.58 11.51
C ALA A 164 1.99 22.27 11.05
N MET A 165 1.48 21.65 9.98
CA MET A 165 2.07 20.43 9.43
C MET A 165 3.45 20.65 8.82
N ARG A 166 3.66 21.74 8.07
CA ARG A 166 5.00 22.11 7.57
C ARG A 166 6.00 22.26 8.71
N ASN A 167 5.58 22.85 9.83
CA ASN A 167 6.41 22.97 11.03
C ASN A 167 6.71 21.62 11.69
N ILE A 168 5.74 20.70 11.75
CA ILE A 168 5.96 19.33 12.25
C ILE A 168 6.95 18.57 11.34
N ILE A 169 6.81 18.68 10.01
CA ILE A 169 7.76 18.07 9.05
C ILE A 169 9.16 18.63 9.30
N ARG A 170 9.31 19.95 9.44
CA ARG A 170 10.60 20.60 9.75
C ARG A 170 11.21 20.04 11.03
N LYS A 171 10.47 20.07 12.15
CA LYS A 171 10.92 19.55 13.45
C LYS A 171 11.31 18.06 13.40
N THR A 172 10.59 17.27 12.61
CA THR A 172 10.84 15.82 12.49
C THR A 172 12.19 15.53 11.83
N PHE A 173 12.56 16.29 10.79
CA PHE A 173 13.76 16.01 10.00
C PHE A 173 14.96 16.90 10.34
N GLU A 174 14.76 18.11 10.90
CA GLU A 174 15.81 19.12 11.09
C GLU A 174 17.02 18.64 11.90
N LYS A 175 16.83 17.73 12.87
CA LYS A 175 17.92 17.24 13.72
C LYS A 175 18.73 16.12 13.06
N LYS A 176 18.05 15.13 12.50
CA LYS A 176 18.68 13.88 12.05
C LYS A 176 18.97 13.86 10.56
N TYR A 177 18.12 14.50 9.75
CA TYR A 177 18.23 14.52 8.29
C TYR A 177 17.85 15.90 7.71
N PRO A 178 18.65 16.96 7.97
CA PRO A 178 18.31 18.32 7.56
C PRO A 178 18.07 18.46 6.04
N HIS A 179 18.85 17.72 5.23
CA HIS A 179 18.73 17.71 3.77
C HIS A 179 17.39 17.16 3.26
N LEU A 180 16.60 16.47 4.10
CA LEU A 180 15.28 15.96 3.75
C LEU A 180 14.15 16.93 4.08
N VAL A 181 14.39 18.02 4.81
CA VAL A 181 13.33 18.96 5.23
C VAL A 181 12.65 19.59 4.02
N GLU A 182 13.40 20.34 3.19
CA GLU A 182 12.83 21.08 2.06
C GLU A 182 12.23 20.16 0.99
N PRO A 183 12.85 19.01 0.62
CA PRO A 183 12.21 18.03 -0.25
C PRO A 183 10.87 17.52 0.30
N ASN A 184 10.77 17.23 1.60
CA ASN A 184 9.50 16.79 2.20
C ASN A 184 8.46 17.90 2.22
N ILE A 185 8.84 19.15 2.48
CA ILE A 185 7.91 20.28 2.41
C ILE A 185 7.36 20.43 1.00
N ARG A 186 8.22 20.43 -0.03
CA ARG A 186 7.76 20.46 -1.44
C ARG A 186 6.86 19.28 -1.78
N THR A 187 7.21 18.07 -1.33
CA THR A 187 6.39 16.86 -1.53
C THR A 187 5.00 17.02 -0.89
N PHE A 188 4.93 17.60 0.32
CA PHE A 188 3.67 17.88 1.01
C PHE A 188 2.85 18.92 0.23
N ASP A 189 3.48 20.01 -0.19
CA ASP A 189 2.81 21.09 -0.94
C ASP A 189 2.29 20.59 -2.29
N ARG A 190 3.08 19.77 -3.00
CA ARG A 190 2.64 19.11 -4.24
C ARG A 190 1.45 18.20 -3.99
N GLY A 191 1.49 17.35 -2.95
CA GLY A 191 0.35 16.54 -2.56
C GLY A 191 -0.91 17.36 -2.24
N TYR A 192 -0.76 18.50 -1.57
CA TYR A 192 -1.87 19.41 -1.23
C TYR A 192 -2.46 20.12 -2.45
N ASN A 193 -1.62 20.53 -3.41
CA ASN A 193 -2.04 21.32 -4.57
C ASN A 193 -2.43 20.49 -5.80
N GLU A 194 -1.84 19.30 -5.98
CA GLU A 194 -2.02 18.46 -7.16
C GLU A 194 -3.16 17.43 -6.98
N VAL A 195 -3.71 17.26 -5.77
CA VAL A 195 -4.85 16.37 -5.54
C VAL A 195 -6.08 16.86 -6.29
N GLN A 196 -6.73 15.95 -7.00
CA GLN A 196 -7.92 16.19 -7.79
C GLN A 196 -9.14 15.52 -7.16
N PHE A 197 -10.33 16.05 -7.42
CA PHE A 197 -11.58 15.60 -6.82
C PHE A 197 -12.66 15.33 -7.87
N LYS A 198 -13.43 14.27 -7.68
CA LYS A 198 -14.67 13.99 -8.40
C LYS A 198 -15.72 13.46 -7.42
N THR A 199 -16.82 14.19 -7.29
CA THR A 199 -17.95 13.81 -6.43
C THR A 199 -19.02 13.12 -7.28
N TYR A 200 -19.52 12.01 -6.77
CA TYR A 200 -20.63 11.27 -7.34
C TYR A 200 -21.86 11.51 -6.47
N GLU A 201 -22.96 11.98 -7.08
CA GLU A 201 -24.18 12.29 -6.35
C GLU A 201 -24.66 11.09 -5.54
N VAL A 202 -25.04 11.37 -4.30
CA VAL A 202 -25.57 10.39 -3.36
C VAL A 202 -27.10 10.39 -3.52
N PRO A 203 -27.73 9.29 -3.99
CA PRO A 203 -29.18 9.17 -3.94
C PRO A 203 -29.71 9.37 -2.51
N GLY A 204 -30.88 9.99 -2.34
CA GLY A 204 -31.42 10.33 -1.01
C GLY A 204 -31.67 9.14 -0.09
N ASP A 205 -31.72 7.92 -0.63
CA ASP A 205 -31.89 6.65 0.06
C ASP A 205 -30.61 5.77 0.06
N ALA A 206 -29.48 6.28 -0.44
CA ALA A 206 -28.26 5.52 -0.53
C ALA A 206 -27.68 5.21 0.86
N ALA A 207 -27.78 3.95 1.26
CA ALA A 207 -27.06 3.43 2.42
C ALA A 207 -25.58 3.24 2.03
N GLY A 208 -24.65 3.70 2.87
CA GLY A 208 -23.21 3.50 2.68
C GLY A 208 -22.82 2.03 2.61
N LYS A 209 -21.56 1.74 2.23
CA LYS A 209 -21.09 0.35 2.17
C LYS A 209 -21.11 -0.26 3.57
N GLY A 210 -21.89 -1.33 3.75
CA GLY A 210 -21.86 -2.10 4.99
C GLY A 210 -20.45 -2.61 5.28
N PHE A 211 -20.03 -2.53 6.55
CA PHE A 211 -18.78 -3.15 6.98
C PHE A 211 -19.00 -4.63 7.25
N ILE A 212 -18.21 -5.49 6.61
CA ILE A 212 -18.15 -6.91 6.91
C ILE A 212 -16.75 -7.22 7.44
N ARG A 213 -16.68 -7.67 8.70
CA ARG A 213 -15.42 -8.12 9.29
C ARG A 213 -15.07 -9.50 8.71
N PRO A 214 -13.95 -9.66 7.99
CA PRO A 214 -13.52 -10.98 7.53
C PRO A 214 -13.13 -11.81 8.75
N LEU A 215 -13.81 -12.94 8.94
CA LEU A 215 -13.48 -13.90 10.00
C LEU A 215 -12.50 -14.94 9.44
N PRO A 216 -11.40 -15.25 10.17
CA PRO A 216 -10.52 -16.32 9.75
C PRO A 216 -11.26 -17.66 9.86
N LEU A 217 -10.95 -18.58 8.94
CA LEU A 217 -11.50 -19.94 8.96
C LEU A 217 -11.21 -20.65 10.31
N LEU A 218 -9.99 -20.43 10.82
CA LEU A 218 -9.53 -20.93 12.11
C LEU A 218 -9.47 -19.76 13.11
N GLY A 219 -10.26 -19.85 14.16
CA GLY A 219 -10.29 -18.91 15.29
C GLY A 219 -10.26 -19.66 16.62
N TYR A 220 -10.40 -18.97 17.75
CA TYR A 220 -10.24 -19.58 19.08
C TYR A 220 -11.15 -20.80 19.34
N LYS A 221 -12.30 -20.90 18.66
CA LYS A 221 -13.22 -22.05 18.72
C LYS A 221 -12.94 -23.14 17.68
N THR A 222 -12.34 -22.79 16.55
CA THR A 222 -12.18 -23.68 15.38
C THR A 222 -10.73 -24.09 15.15
N GLN A 223 -9.79 -23.57 15.93
CA GLN A 223 -8.37 -23.92 15.84
C GLN A 223 -8.16 -25.39 16.21
N GLU A 224 -7.33 -26.08 15.42
CA GLU A 224 -6.97 -27.47 15.66
C GLU A 224 -6.26 -27.66 17.01
N ILE A 225 -6.47 -28.82 17.62
CA ILE A 225 -5.85 -29.19 18.89
C ILE A 225 -4.32 -29.07 18.76
N GLY A 226 -3.70 -28.35 19.69
CA GLY A 226 -2.25 -28.12 19.68
C GLY A 226 -1.77 -27.07 18.67
N GLY A 227 -2.68 -26.36 17.98
CA GLY A 227 -2.32 -25.32 17.02
C GLY A 227 -1.73 -25.85 15.72
N VAL A 228 -2.11 -27.07 15.33
CA VAL A 228 -1.62 -27.73 14.11
C VAL A 228 -2.00 -26.92 12.88
N ILE A 229 -1.00 -26.67 12.01
CA ILE A 229 -1.21 -26.03 10.71
C ILE A 229 -1.49 -27.14 9.70
N THR A 230 -2.76 -27.32 9.32
CA THR A 230 -3.19 -28.34 8.36
C THR A 230 -2.98 -27.90 6.91
N THR A 231 -2.89 -26.60 6.65
CA THR A 231 -2.63 -26.05 5.31
C THR A 231 -1.13 -26.14 4.97
N GLN A 232 -0.76 -27.13 4.15
CA GLN A 232 0.60 -27.32 3.69
C GLN A 232 0.93 -26.38 2.51
N ALA A 233 2.19 -25.92 2.45
CA ALA A 233 2.78 -25.18 1.33
C ALA A 233 2.00 -23.95 0.81
N ASN A 234 1.27 -23.25 1.69
CA ASN A 234 0.49 -22.06 1.32
C ASN A 234 1.33 -20.87 0.81
N SER A 235 2.65 -20.90 0.94
CA SER A 235 3.56 -19.88 0.43
C SER A 235 3.47 -19.72 -1.08
N ILE A 236 3.09 -20.77 -1.83
CA ILE A 236 2.92 -20.70 -3.29
C ILE A 236 1.75 -19.80 -3.72
N LEU A 237 0.79 -19.58 -2.82
CA LEU A 237 -0.39 -18.75 -3.09
C LEU A 237 -0.15 -17.28 -2.73
N LYS A 238 1.04 -16.95 -2.18
CA LYS A 238 1.34 -15.59 -1.75
C LYS A 238 1.72 -14.71 -2.93
N ASP A 239 0.95 -13.63 -3.09
CA ASP A 239 1.28 -12.52 -3.97
C ASP A 239 1.98 -11.41 -3.19
N LEU A 240 3.25 -11.19 -3.52
CA LEU A 240 4.13 -10.19 -2.92
C LEU A 240 4.30 -8.98 -3.82
N SER A 241 3.55 -8.89 -4.93
CA SER A 241 3.64 -7.81 -5.91
C SER A 241 3.49 -6.42 -5.30
N GLY A 242 2.57 -6.26 -4.35
CA GLY A 242 2.38 -5.01 -3.61
C GLY A 242 3.59 -4.54 -2.80
N SER A 243 4.60 -5.39 -2.58
CA SER A 243 5.83 -5.03 -1.84
C SER A 243 6.79 -4.13 -2.63
N ARG A 244 6.57 -3.99 -3.94
CA ARG A 244 7.45 -3.21 -4.81
C ARG A 244 7.32 -1.73 -4.51
N GLN A 245 8.40 -0.99 -4.75
CA GLN A 245 8.48 0.45 -4.51
C GLN A 245 8.70 1.20 -5.83
N GLY A 246 7.89 0.87 -6.84
CA GLY A 246 7.91 1.52 -8.15
C GLY A 246 8.97 1.00 -9.12
N PHE A 247 9.72 -0.05 -8.77
CA PHE A 247 10.73 -0.66 -9.63
C PHE A 247 10.71 -2.19 -9.55
N LEU A 248 11.11 -2.82 -10.65
CA LEU A 248 11.29 -4.27 -10.77
C LEU A 248 12.45 -4.58 -11.74
N PRO A 249 13.04 -5.79 -11.68
CA PRO A 249 14.04 -6.20 -12.66
C PRO A 249 13.37 -6.55 -13.99
N GLN A 250 13.82 -5.97 -15.10
CA GLN A 250 13.51 -6.42 -16.45
C GLN A 250 14.53 -7.48 -16.88
N PHE A 251 14.06 -8.59 -17.44
CA PHE A 251 14.92 -9.68 -17.93
C PHE A 251 15.01 -9.72 -19.46
N ASN A 252 16.23 -9.72 -19.99
CA ASN A 252 16.54 -9.93 -21.40
C ASN A 252 17.22 -11.30 -21.58
N LYS A 253 16.47 -12.23 -22.17
CA LYS A 253 16.91 -13.62 -22.38
C LYS A 253 18.11 -13.73 -23.33
N GLU A 254 18.22 -12.87 -24.33
CA GLU A 254 19.30 -12.92 -25.34
C GLU A 254 20.68 -12.58 -24.76
N LYS A 255 20.71 -11.73 -23.72
CA LYS A 255 21.94 -11.37 -23.01
C LYS A 255 22.29 -12.33 -21.87
N CYS A 256 21.39 -13.26 -21.52
CA CYS A 256 21.57 -14.14 -20.37
C CYS A 256 22.54 -15.28 -20.68
N ILE A 257 23.53 -15.46 -19.80
CA ILE A 257 24.50 -16.57 -19.89
C ILE A 257 24.18 -17.73 -18.95
N ASN A 258 23.02 -17.74 -18.29
CA ASN A 258 22.56 -18.81 -17.39
C ASN A 258 23.52 -19.10 -16.20
N CYS A 259 24.22 -18.09 -15.69
CA CYS A 259 25.23 -18.25 -14.63
C CYS A 259 24.69 -18.37 -13.19
N ALA A 260 23.38 -18.21 -13.00
CA ALA A 260 22.68 -18.24 -11.71
C ALA A 260 23.09 -17.17 -10.67
N ALA A 261 23.92 -16.17 -11.02
CA ALA A 261 24.29 -15.08 -10.11
C ALA A 261 23.06 -14.32 -9.57
N CYS A 262 22.07 -14.07 -10.43
CA CYS A 262 20.82 -13.41 -10.06
C CYS A 262 20.00 -14.20 -9.04
N ASP A 263 19.99 -15.52 -9.14
CA ASP A 263 19.21 -16.40 -8.26
C ASP A 263 19.88 -16.57 -6.90
N ASN A 264 21.21 -16.72 -6.88
CA ASN A 264 22.01 -16.69 -5.64
C ASN A 264 21.84 -15.37 -4.88
N ALA A 265 21.66 -14.26 -5.59
CA ALA A 265 21.41 -12.95 -4.98
C ALA A 265 19.94 -12.74 -4.57
N CYS A 266 19.01 -13.54 -5.08
CA CYS A 266 17.57 -13.36 -4.85
C CYS A 266 17.17 -13.89 -3.47
N PRO A 267 16.70 -13.03 -2.54
CA PRO A 267 16.27 -13.49 -1.22
C PRO A 267 14.93 -14.24 -1.23
N ASP A 268 14.19 -14.18 -2.34
CA ASP A 268 12.82 -14.68 -2.48
C ASP A 268 12.71 -15.75 -3.60
N TYR A 269 13.83 -16.24 -4.15
CA TYR A 269 13.88 -17.30 -5.18
C TYR A 269 12.89 -17.10 -6.35
N CYS A 270 12.89 -15.89 -6.91
CA CYS A 270 11.92 -15.48 -7.92
C CYS A 270 12.23 -16.02 -9.34
N PHE A 271 13.40 -16.61 -9.57
CA PHE A 271 13.82 -17.00 -10.91
C PHE A 271 13.33 -18.41 -11.25
N VAL A 272 12.81 -18.57 -12.47
CA VAL A 272 12.28 -19.84 -12.96
C VAL A 272 13.27 -20.46 -13.94
N TRP A 273 13.72 -21.66 -13.60
CA TRP A 273 14.72 -22.40 -14.36
C TRP A 273 14.11 -23.64 -15.02
N GLU A 274 14.61 -23.98 -16.19
CA GLU A 274 14.18 -25.16 -16.94
C GLU A 274 15.41 -25.96 -17.42
N ALA A 275 15.33 -27.28 -17.36
CA ALA A 275 16.37 -28.14 -17.91
C ALA A 275 16.27 -28.16 -19.44
N GLY A 276 17.41 -28.02 -20.12
CA GLY A 276 17.47 -28.07 -21.57
C GLY A 276 18.83 -28.52 -22.07
N GLU A 277 19.00 -28.54 -23.39
CA GLU A 277 20.28 -28.84 -24.03
C GLU A 277 20.83 -27.60 -24.76
N ASP A 278 22.12 -27.35 -24.60
CA ASP A 278 22.78 -26.29 -25.36
C ASP A 278 22.96 -26.67 -26.85
N LYS A 279 23.49 -25.74 -27.66
CA LYS A 279 23.75 -25.98 -29.09
C LYS A 279 24.71 -27.16 -29.36
N LYS A 280 25.36 -27.70 -28.34
CA LYS A 280 26.28 -28.85 -28.40
C LYS A 280 25.67 -30.12 -27.79
N GLY A 281 24.37 -30.12 -27.46
CA GLY A 281 23.66 -31.25 -26.85
C GLY A 281 23.99 -31.47 -25.37
N ARG A 282 24.65 -30.51 -24.70
CA ARG A 282 25.00 -30.64 -23.28
C ARG A 282 23.81 -30.20 -22.44
N LYS A 283 23.38 -31.09 -21.54
CA LYS A 283 22.30 -30.81 -20.59
C LYS A 283 22.75 -29.77 -19.56
N GLN A 284 21.98 -28.71 -19.41
CA GLN A 284 22.18 -27.67 -18.39
C GLN A 284 20.87 -26.98 -18.03
N MET A 285 20.88 -26.16 -16.97
CA MET A 285 19.75 -25.32 -16.61
C MET A 285 19.76 -24.01 -17.40
N PHE A 286 18.59 -23.61 -17.89
CA PHE A 286 18.36 -22.34 -18.58
C PHE A 286 17.42 -21.48 -17.77
N LEU A 287 17.77 -20.20 -17.63
CA LEU A 287 16.90 -19.24 -16.99
C LEU A 287 15.78 -18.88 -17.95
N ASN A 288 14.55 -19.27 -17.60
CA ASN A 288 13.40 -19.01 -18.45
C ASN A 288 12.79 -17.63 -18.19
N GLY A 289 12.76 -17.19 -16.93
CA GLY A 289 12.32 -15.85 -16.57
C GLY A 289 12.12 -15.65 -15.07
N ILE A 290 11.23 -14.72 -14.72
CA ILE A 290 10.99 -14.30 -13.34
C ILE A 290 9.51 -14.51 -13.00
N ASP A 291 9.25 -15.15 -11.86
CA ASP A 291 7.93 -15.14 -11.26
C ASP A 291 7.74 -13.86 -10.44
N TYR A 292 7.16 -12.84 -11.09
CA TYR A 292 6.90 -11.54 -10.48
C TYR A 292 5.87 -11.57 -9.35
N GLN A 293 5.17 -12.69 -9.11
CA GLN A 293 4.32 -12.85 -7.94
C GLN A 293 5.13 -12.76 -6.65
N TYR A 294 6.35 -13.31 -6.63
CA TYR A 294 7.20 -13.32 -5.43
C TYR A 294 8.19 -12.14 -5.40
N CYS A 295 8.38 -11.46 -6.53
CA CYS A 295 9.35 -10.39 -6.66
C CYS A 295 8.94 -9.11 -5.93
N LYS A 296 9.72 -8.74 -4.92
CA LYS A 296 9.56 -7.50 -4.12
C LYS A 296 10.30 -6.28 -4.68
N GLY A 297 10.92 -6.39 -5.85
CA GLY A 297 11.60 -5.27 -6.52
C GLY A 297 12.80 -4.73 -5.74
N CYS A 298 13.59 -5.60 -5.10
CA CYS A 298 14.78 -5.18 -4.34
C CYS A 298 16.03 -4.93 -5.21
N LEU A 299 15.98 -5.33 -6.49
CA LEU A 299 16.99 -5.10 -7.53
C LEU A 299 18.40 -5.67 -7.26
N LYS A 300 18.61 -6.44 -6.19
CA LYS A 300 19.88 -7.14 -5.93
C LYS A 300 20.33 -8.04 -7.10
N CYS A 301 19.38 -8.60 -7.83
CA CYS A 301 19.65 -9.42 -9.00
C CYS A 301 20.16 -8.61 -10.20
N VAL A 302 19.80 -7.33 -10.30
CA VAL A 302 20.33 -6.40 -11.31
C VAL A 302 21.80 -6.13 -11.00
N GLU A 303 22.13 -5.81 -9.74
CA GLU A 303 23.50 -5.60 -9.27
C GLU A 303 24.39 -6.83 -9.47
N ALA A 304 23.84 -8.03 -9.24
CA ALA A 304 24.57 -9.29 -9.38
C ALA A 304 24.76 -9.73 -10.85
N CYS A 305 24.08 -9.13 -11.82
CA CYS A 305 24.08 -9.61 -13.20
C CYS A 305 25.38 -9.20 -13.92
N PRO A 306 26.22 -10.14 -14.39
CA PRO A 306 27.50 -9.80 -15.03
C PRO A 306 27.39 -9.38 -16.49
N THR A 307 26.21 -9.51 -17.12
CA THR A 307 26.02 -9.30 -18.56
C THR A 307 24.92 -8.29 -18.90
N GLU A 308 24.41 -7.55 -17.91
CA GLU A 308 23.29 -6.62 -18.10
C GLU A 308 22.03 -7.29 -18.69
N ALA A 309 21.90 -8.61 -18.51
CA ALA A 309 20.67 -9.34 -18.84
C ALA A 309 19.51 -8.97 -17.91
N LEU A 310 19.81 -8.36 -16.77
CA LEU A 310 18.83 -7.76 -15.86
C LEU A 310 19.05 -6.26 -15.80
N GLY A 311 17.99 -5.49 -16.00
CA GLY A 311 17.99 -4.03 -15.89
C GLY A 311 17.00 -3.55 -14.84
N GLU A 312 17.25 -2.37 -14.28
CA GLU A 312 16.25 -1.65 -13.48
C GLU A 312 15.16 -1.10 -14.40
N LEU A 313 13.89 -1.41 -14.10
CA LEU A 313 12.75 -0.89 -14.83
C LEU A 313 11.76 -0.26 -13.83
N ARG A 314 11.31 0.96 -14.13
CA ARG A 314 10.17 1.56 -13.43
C ARG A 314 8.95 0.68 -13.65
N GLU A 315 8.32 0.26 -12.56
CA GLU A 315 7.14 -0.59 -12.62
C GLU A 315 6.01 0.12 -13.36
N MET A 316 5.55 -0.51 -14.44
CA MET A 316 4.39 -0.09 -15.21
C MET A 316 3.26 -1.08 -14.98
N ILE A 317 2.03 -0.58 -14.99
CA ILE A 317 0.83 -1.39 -14.84
C ILE A 317 0.83 -2.51 -15.89
N GLY A 318 0.62 -3.75 -15.45
CA GLY A 318 0.54 -4.92 -16.32
C GLY A 318 1.87 -5.50 -16.80
N TYR A 319 3.00 -4.79 -16.67
CA TYR A 319 4.30 -5.30 -17.12
C TYR A 319 4.67 -6.62 -16.43
N ALA A 320 4.54 -6.65 -15.10
CA ALA A 320 4.87 -7.83 -14.29
C ALA A 320 4.00 -9.03 -14.67
N ASP A 321 2.71 -8.83 -14.90
CA ASP A 321 1.78 -9.88 -15.29
C ASP A 321 2.08 -10.42 -16.71
N ALA A 322 2.39 -9.53 -17.66
CA ALA A 322 2.68 -9.89 -19.05
C ALA A 322 4.03 -10.61 -19.22
N ASN A 323 5.01 -10.33 -18.36
CA ASN A 323 6.37 -10.91 -18.44
C ASN A 323 6.62 -11.97 -17.36
N ARG A 324 5.57 -12.39 -16.64
CA ARG A 324 5.66 -13.41 -15.59
C ARG A 324 5.91 -14.78 -16.20
N VAL A 325 6.94 -15.46 -15.70
CA VAL A 325 7.07 -16.91 -15.84
C VAL A 325 6.68 -17.53 -14.51
N LYS A 326 5.65 -18.39 -14.49
CA LYS A 326 5.17 -19.00 -13.25
C LYS A 326 6.15 -20.07 -12.76
N GLN A 327 6.41 -20.11 -11.46
CA GLN A 327 7.02 -21.27 -10.83
C GLN A 327 6.12 -22.51 -11.02
N ASN A 328 6.74 -23.67 -11.19
CA ASN A 328 6.05 -24.95 -11.28
C ASN A 328 6.26 -25.75 -9.99
N PHE A 329 5.19 -26.09 -9.29
CA PHE A 329 5.23 -26.88 -8.05
C PHE A 329 4.51 -28.24 -8.24
N PRO A 330 5.14 -29.20 -8.93
CA PRO A 330 4.47 -30.43 -9.38
C PRO A 330 3.94 -31.31 -8.23
N TYR A 331 4.60 -31.27 -7.08
CA TYR A 331 4.19 -31.99 -5.86
C TYR A 331 2.91 -31.45 -5.22
N LEU A 332 2.46 -30.24 -5.60
CA LEU A 332 1.30 -29.56 -5.03
C LEU A 332 0.18 -29.38 -6.05
N GLU A 333 0.52 -29.04 -7.30
CA GLU A 333 -0.46 -28.79 -8.36
C GLU A 333 -0.88 -30.05 -9.11
N GLY A 334 -0.19 -31.19 -8.88
CA GLY A 334 -0.43 -32.45 -9.57
C GLY A 334 0.12 -32.42 -11.00
N GLY A 335 1.38 -32.81 -11.17
CA GLY A 335 2.03 -32.95 -12.48
C GLY A 335 3.01 -34.12 -12.51
N SER A 336 3.22 -34.70 -13.70
CA SER A 336 4.26 -35.70 -13.95
C SER A 336 5.60 -35.03 -14.29
N PHE A 337 6.69 -35.62 -13.78
CA PHE A 337 8.08 -35.16 -13.97
C PHE A 337 8.54 -35.10 -15.41
#